data_AF-A0A964LIE1-F1
#
_entry.id   AF-A0A964LIE1-F1
#
_cell.length_a   1.000
_cell.length_b   1.000
_cell.length_c   1.000
_cell.angle_alpha   90.00
_cell.angle_beta   90.00
_cell.angle_gamma   90.00
#
_symmetry.space_group_name_H-M   'P 1'
#
loop_
_entity.id
_entity.type
_entity.pdbx_description
1 polymer ?
#
loop_
_entity_poly.entity_id
_entity_poly.type
_entity_poly.pdbx_seq_one_letter_code
_entity_poly.pdbx_strand_id
1 'polypeptide(L)' 'MAFDLVGVKAVRAFDATVVIASLATHGRLDGLRVVGSALVQDHVPRGAALAVLNATNRLMTGSSEARR' A
#
# COMPACT_ATOMS: atom_id res chain seq x y z
N MET A 1 4.09 5.13 14.59
CA MET A 1 3.52 3.98 13.87
C MET A 1 4.54 3.58 12.83
N ALA A 2 5.02 2.33 12.85
CA ALA A 2 6.07 1.86 11.96
C ALA A 2 5.52 0.76 11.05
N PHE A 3 6.01 0.71 9.81
CA PHE A 3 5.66 -0.29 8.82
C PHE A 3 6.86 -0.51 7.89
N ASP A 4 6.98 -1.72 7.37
CA ASP A 4 8.00 -2.07 6.38
C ASP A 4 7.33 -2.27 5.02
N LEU A 5 7.99 -1.76 3.98
CA LEU A 5 7.64 -2.06 2.59
C LEU A 5 8.19 -3.43 2.22
N VAL A 6 7.36 -4.46 2.32
CA VAL A 6 7.74 -5.86 2.04
C VAL A 6 7.99 -6.09 0.55
N GLY A 7 7.29 -5.35 -0.31
CA GLY A 7 7.54 -5.42 -1.75
C GLY A 7 6.58 -4.60 -2.59
N VAL A 8 7.00 -4.34 -3.82
CA VAL A 8 6.22 -3.67 -4.86
C VAL A 8 6.27 -4.51 -6.14
N LYS A 9 5.12 -4.72 -6.78
CA LYS A 9 5.02 -5.46 -8.05
C LYS A 9 4.14 -4.71 -9.04
N ALA A 10 4.69 -4.41 -10.21
CA ALA A 10 3.89 -4.06 -11.38
C ALA A 10 3.29 -5.35 -11.97
N VAL A 11 1.99 -5.34 -12.21
CA VAL A 11 1.22 -6.45 -12.79
C VAL A 11 0.40 -5.89 -13.95
N ARG A 12 0.39 -6.58 -15.09
CA ARG A 12 -0.53 -6.25 -16.20
C ARG A 12 -1.93 -6.74 -15.82
N ALA A 13 -2.92 -5.86 -15.85
CA ALA A 13 -4.31 -6.17 -15.55
C ALA A 13 -5.19 -5.53 -16.61
N PHE A 14 -5.91 -6.35 -17.38
CA PHE A 14 -6.61 -5.93 -18.60
C PHE A 14 -5.63 -5.22 -19.57
N ASP A 15 -6.00 -4.05 -20.07
CA ASP A 15 -5.21 -3.17 -20.94
C ASP A 15 -4.27 -2.22 -20.18
N ALA A 16 -4.31 -2.22 -18.85
CA ALA A 16 -3.53 -1.33 -17.99
C ALA A 16 -2.44 -2.06 -17.19
N THR A 17 -1.50 -1.28 -16.64
CA THR A 17 -0.55 -1.77 -15.64
C THR A 17 -1.00 -1.30 -14.27
N VAL A 18 -1.10 -2.20 -13.29
CA VAL A 18 -1.38 -1.86 -11.89
C VAL A 18 -0.15 -2.16 -11.06
N VAL A 19 0.29 -1.20 -10.25
CA VAL A 19 1.32 -1.44 -9.24
C VAL A 19 0.65 -1.76 -7.92
N ILE A 20 1.08 -2.86 -7.31
CA ILE A 20 0.64 -3.36 -6.02
C ILE A 20 1.80 -3.22 -5.03
N ALA A 21 1.54 -2.68 -3.84
CA ALA A 21 2.52 -2.55 -2.76
C ALA A 21 2.04 -3.28 -1.51
N SER A 22 2.90 -4.09 -0.86
CA SER A 22 2.58 -4.78 0.39
C SER A 22 3.34 -4.16 1.55
N LEU A 23 2.61 -3.70 2.56
CA LEU A 23 3.15 -3.24 3.83
C LEU A 23 2.93 -4.29 4.93
N ALA A 24 3.94 -4.51 5.76
CA ALA A 24 3.81 -5.14 7.07
C ALA A 24 3.84 -4.06 8.16
N THR A 25 3.01 -4.19 9.19
CA THR A 25 2.95 -3.22 10.28
C THR A 25 3.57 -3.75 11.56
N HIS A 26 4.08 -2.82 12.37
CA HIS A 26 4.79 -3.13 13.61
C HIS A 26 4.13 -2.49 14.85
N GLY A 27 4.16 -3.21 15.98
CA GLY A 27 3.65 -2.78 17.28
C GLY A 27 2.14 -3.01 17.44
N ARG A 28 1.37 -1.94 17.70
CA ARG A 28 -0.07 -2.07 18.05
C ARG A 28 -0.97 -2.67 16.94
N LEU A 29 -0.43 -2.93 15.75
CA LEU A 29 -1.10 -3.65 14.66
C LEU A 29 -0.29 -4.88 14.18
N ASP A 30 0.67 -5.39 14.97
CA ASP A 30 1.55 -6.51 14.60
C ASP A 30 0.78 -7.65 13.92
N GLY A 31 1.31 -8.09 12.77
CA GLY A 31 0.69 -9.12 11.92
C GLY A 31 -0.30 -8.59 10.87
N LEU A 32 -0.78 -7.34 10.97
CA LEU A 32 -1.63 -6.75 9.93
C LEU A 32 -0.80 -6.47 8.67
N ARG A 33 -1.20 -7.11 7.57
CA ARG A 33 -0.68 -6.86 6.22
C ARG A 33 -1.65 -5.98 5.45
N VAL A 34 -1.17 -4.88 4.88
CA VAL A 34 -1.98 -3.96 4.07
C VAL A 34 -1.45 -3.91 2.65
N VAL A 35 -2.33 -4.11 1.67
CA VAL A 35 -1.98 -4.20 0.25
C VAL A 35 -2.55 -2.98 -0.48
N GLY A 36 -1.65 -2.07 -0.84
CA GLY A 36 -1.87 -0.85 -1.62
C GLY A 36 -1.89 -1.10 -3.12
N SER A 37 -2.58 -0.24 -3.88
CA SER A 37 -2.56 -0.30 -5.34
C SER A 37 -2.70 1.07 -6.00
N ALA A 38 -2.18 1.19 -7.22
CA ALA A 38 -2.37 2.32 -8.11
C ALA A 38 -2.31 1.88 -9.58
N LEU A 39 -3.17 2.46 -10.42
CA LEU A 39 -3.08 2.29 -11.87
C LEU A 39 -1.93 3.13 -12.43
N VAL A 40 -1.15 2.55 -13.33
CA VAL A 40 0.01 3.17 -13.97
C VAL A 40 -0.30 3.42 -15.42
N GLN A 41 -0.19 4.69 -15.80
CA GLN A 41 -0.15 5.15 -17.18
C GLN A 41 1.33 5.13 -17.61
N ASP A 42 2.07 6.22 -17.36
CA ASP A 42 3.37 6.43 -18.03
C ASP A 42 4.60 6.29 -17.12
N HIS A 43 4.43 6.27 -15.79
CA HIS A 43 5.56 6.38 -14.85
C HIS A 43 5.47 5.38 -13.68
N VAL A 44 6.04 4.19 -13.85
CA VAL A 44 6.02 3.08 -12.87
C VAL A 44 6.50 3.50 -11.46
N PRO A 45 7.60 4.26 -11.27
CA PRO A 45 8.02 4.70 -9.93
C PRO A 45 6.99 5.61 -9.24
N ARG A 46 6.23 6.41 -10.00
CA ARG A 46 5.14 7.24 -9.44
C ARG A 46 3.96 6.36 -9.04
N GLY A 47 3.64 5.35 -9.85
CA GLY A 47 2.68 4.31 -9.50
C GLY A 47 3.02 3.58 -8.21
N ALA A 48 4.29 3.22 -8.01
CA ALA A 48 4.78 2.63 -6.77
C ALA A 48 4.57 3.53 -5.54
N ALA A 49 4.97 4.80 -5.64
CA ALA A 49 4.75 5.77 -4.56
C ALA A 49 3.26 5.96 -4.23
N LEU A 50 2.40 6.02 -5.25
CA LEU A 50 0.94 6.12 -5.06
C LEU A 50 0.32 4.85 -4.46
N ALA A 51 0.79 3.65 -4.85
CA ALA A 51 0.35 2.40 -4.25
C ALA A 51 0.75 2.30 -2.77
N VAL A 52 1.96 2.73 -2.41
CA VAL A 52 2.40 2.84 -1.01
C VAL A 52 1.53 3.84 -0.25
N LEU A 53 1.31 5.05 -0.78
CA LEU A 53 0.45 6.06 -0.17
C LEU A 53 -0.99 5.55 0.07
N ASN A 54 -1.53 4.79 -0.89
CA ASN A 54 -2.85 4.17 -0.78
C ASN A 54 -2.93 3.09 0.31
N ALA A 55 -1.82 2.40 0.62
CA ALA A 55 -1.73 1.51 1.79
C ALA A 55 -1.59 2.30 3.10
N THR A 56 -0.71 3.30 3.17
CA THR A 56 -0.48 4.09 4.39
C THR A 56 -1.70 4.88 4.83
N ASN A 57 -2.48 5.42 3.88
CA ASN A 57 -3.72 6.13 4.20
C ASN A 57 -4.73 5.21 4.92
N ARG A 58 -4.82 3.93 4.51
CA ARG A 58 -5.70 2.94 5.19
C ARG A 58 -5.21 2.59 6.59
N LEU A 59 -3.90 2.54 6.81
CA LEU A 59 -3.32 2.37 8.15
C LEU A 59 -3.70 3.55 9.07
N MET A 60 -3.65 4.78 8.56
CA MET A 60 -4.05 5.96 9.31
C MET A 60 -5.56 5.93 9.66
N THR A 61 -6.43 5.64 8.69
CA THR A 61 -7.89 5.54 8.93
C THR A 61 -8.23 4.45 9.94
N GLY A 62 -7.74 3.21 9.76
CA GLY A 62 -8.03 2.11 10.70
C GLY A 62 -7.48 2.35 12.11
N SER A 63 -6.37 3.09 12.24
CA SER A 63 -5.85 3.49 13.56
C SER A 63 -6.73 4.51 14.30
N SER A 64 -7.64 5.20 13.60
CA SER A 64 -8.60 6.14 14.21
C SER A 64 -9.83 5.43 14.77
N GLU A 65 -10.31 4.37 14.12
CA GLU A 65 -11.42 3.54 14.61
C GLU A 65 -11.00 2.72 15.83
N ALA A 66 -9.79 2.16 15.85
CA ALA A 66 -9.23 1.43 17.00
C ALA A 66 -8.89 2.31 18.24
N ARG A 67 -9.41 3.55 18.27
CA ARG A 67 -9.18 4.54 19.32
C ARG A 67 -10.48 5.21 19.80
N ARG A 68 -11.64 4.79 19.28
CA ARG A 68 -12.98 5.05 19.82
C ARG A 68 -13.49 3.84 20.61
#